data_AF-A0A2X4TL97-F1
#
_entry.id   AF-A0A2X4TL97-F1
#
_cell.length_a   1.000
_cell.length_b   1.000
_cell.length_c   1.000
_cell.angle_alpha   90.00
_cell.angle_beta   90.00
_cell.angle_gamma   90.00
#
_symmetry.space_group_name_H-M   'P 1'
#
loop_
_entity.id
_entity.type
_entity.pdbx_description
1 polymer ?
#
loop_
_entity_poly.entity_id
_entity_poly.type
_entity_poly.pdbx_seq_one_letter_code
_entity_poly.pdbx_strand_id
1 'polypeptide(L)'
;MVAGRKKQGKIRAFGHKAGAKSVRRAVSFAANNGIDALTLYAFSSENWNRPAQEVSALMELFVWALDSEVKSLHRHNVRLRIIGDISRFNSRLQERIRKSEALTGP
;
A
#
# COMPACT_ATOMS: atom_id res chain seq x y z
N MET A 1 7.14 -2.29 5.13
CA MET A 1 7.55 -3.53 4.44
C MET A 1 9.01 -3.40 4.06
N VAL A 2 9.92 -3.99 4.84
CA VAL A 2 11.33 -4.02 4.47
C VAL A 2 11.55 -5.24 3.58
N ALA A 3 11.71 -5.01 2.28
CA ALA A 3 12.11 -6.05 1.35
C ALA A 3 13.55 -6.48 1.67
N GLY A 4 13.73 -7.69 2.20
CA GLY A 4 15.03 -8.28 2.46
C GLY A 4 15.84 -8.45 1.17
N ARG A 5 17.12 -8.06 1.21
CA ARG A 5 18.11 -8.33 0.16
C ARG A 5 18.31 -9.85 0.02
N LYS A 6 17.99 -10.45 -1.14
CA LYS A 6 18.94 -11.21 -2.00
C LYS A 6 18.22 -11.94 -3.15
N LYS A 7 18.88 -11.82 -4.32
CA LYS A 7 18.86 -12.65 -5.55
C LYS A 7 17.54 -12.87 -6.31
N GLN A 8 17.57 -12.43 -7.58
CA GLN A 8 16.75 -12.82 -8.74
C GLN A 8 15.29 -12.31 -8.78
N GLY A 9 14.97 -11.63 -9.89
CA GLY A 9 13.73 -10.87 -10.12
C GLY A 9 12.40 -11.63 -9.98
N LYS A 10 12.41 -12.98 -10.01
CA LYS A 10 11.21 -13.81 -9.74
C LYS A 10 10.79 -13.81 -8.26
N ILE A 11 11.73 -13.61 -7.32
CA ILE A 11 11.46 -13.60 -5.87
C ILE A 11 10.72 -12.33 -5.44
N ARG A 12 10.92 -11.22 -6.17
CA ARG A 12 10.36 -9.91 -5.81
C ARG A 12 8.84 -9.86 -5.94
N ALA A 13 8.28 -10.35 -7.06
CA ALA A 13 6.82 -10.41 -7.26
C ALA A 13 6.10 -11.29 -6.22
N PHE A 14 6.72 -12.43 -5.84
CA PHE A 14 6.20 -13.29 -4.76
C PHE A 14 6.26 -12.60 -3.39
N GLY A 15 7.35 -11.91 -3.10
CA GLY A 15 7.49 -11.10 -1.88
C GLY A 15 6.44 -9.99 -1.78
N HIS A 16 6.10 -9.36 -2.91
CA HIS A 16 5.06 -8.34 -2.99
C HIS A 16 3.66 -8.89 -2.67
N LYS A 17 3.30 -10.05 -3.25
CA LYS A 17 2.01 -10.72 -2.96
C LYS A 17 1.92 -11.18 -1.50
N ALA A 18 3.00 -11.72 -0.95
CA ALA A 18 3.09 -12.10 0.46
C ALA A 18 2.97 -10.88 1.39
N GLY A 19 3.57 -9.76 1.01
CA GLY A 19 3.42 -8.47 1.69
C GLY A 19 1.96 -8.01 1.73
N ALA A 20 1.27 -7.99 0.59
CA ALA A 20 -0.14 -7.60 0.51
C ALA A 20 -1.03 -8.49 1.41
N LYS A 21 -0.81 -9.81 1.38
CA LYS A 21 -1.53 -10.75 2.27
C LYS A 21 -1.29 -10.45 3.75
N SER A 22 -0.05 -10.08 4.11
CA SER A 22 0.31 -9.74 5.49
C SER A 22 -0.35 -8.45 5.95
N VAL A 23 -0.41 -7.43 5.09
CA VAL A 23 -1.14 -6.18 5.37
C VAL A 23 -2.61 -6.42 5.58
N ARG A 24 -3.26 -7.18 4.69
CA ARG A 24 -4.68 -7.50 4.84
C ARG A 24 -4.96 -8.18 6.19
N ARG A 25 -4.12 -9.13 6.59
CA ARG A 25 -4.21 -9.80 7.90
C ARG A 25 -4.08 -8.82 9.06
N ALA A 26 -3.13 -7.89 8.99
CA ALA A 26 -2.91 -6.89 10.03
C ALA A 26 -4.10 -5.92 10.15
N VAL A 27 -4.65 -5.46 9.02
CA VAL A 27 -5.83 -4.58 9.00
C VAL A 27 -7.06 -5.29 9.56
N SER A 28 -7.33 -6.53 9.14
CA SER A 28 -8.45 -7.31 9.69
C SER A 28 -8.30 -7.55 11.18
N PHE A 29 -7.08 -7.85 11.65
CA PHE A 29 -6.82 -8.00 13.08
C PHE A 29 -7.12 -6.70 13.83
N ALA A 30 -6.62 -5.56 13.36
CA ALA A 30 -6.85 -4.26 13.98
C ALA A 30 -8.35 -3.93 14.07
N ALA A 31 -9.09 -4.09 12.97
CA ALA A 31 -10.53 -3.86 12.92
C ALA A 31 -11.30 -4.77 13.90
N ASN A 32 -10.98 -6.06 13.94
CA ASN A 32 -11.66 -7.03 14.81
C ASN A 32 -11.36 -6.84 16.31
N ASN A 33 -10.27 -6.15 16.65
CA ASN A 33 -9.86 -5.93 18.05
C ASN A 33 -10.12 -4.48 18.51
N GLY A 34 -10.86 -3.69 17.73
CA GLY A 34 -11.18 -2.30 18.11
C GLY A 34 -9.94 -1.40 18.17
N ILE A 35 -8.92 -1.66 17.37
CA ILE A 35 -7.75 -0.77 17.27
C ILE A 35 -8.12 0.43 16.40
N ASP A 36 -8.13 1.62 17.00
CA ASP A 36 -8.58 2.86 16.34
C ASP A 36 -7.71 3.27 15.15
N ALA A 37 -6.40 3.01 15.21
CA ALA A 37 -5.46 3.41 14.17
C ALA A 37 -4.36 2.37 13.96
N LEU A 38 -4.13 2.04 12.69
CA LEU A 38 -3.00 1.22 12.23
C LEU A 38 -2.23 1.99 11.16
N THR A 39 -0.97 2.35 11.43
CA THR A 39 -0.09 2.97 10.44
C THR A 39 0.89 1.95 9.89
N LEU A 40 0.91 1.79 8.57
CA LEU A 40 1.78 0.85 7.87
C LEU A 40 2.84 1.61 7.07
N TYR A 41 4.10 1.44 7.46
CA TYR A 41 5.20 2.05 6.72
C TYR A 41 5.55 1.22 5.49
N ALA A 42 5.11 1.67 4.31
CA ALA A 42 5.30 0.95 3.05
C ALA A 42 6.49 1.45 2.22
N PHE A 43 6.84 2.73 2.31
CA PHE A 43 7.80 3.38 1.41
C PHE A 43 8.55 4.51 2.13
N SER A 44 9.88 4.56 1.99
CA SER A 44 10.73 5.66 2.46
C SER A 44 11.09 6.60 1.32
N SER A 45 11.38 7.87 1.63
CA SER A 45 11.91 8.81 0.64
C SER A 45 13.22 8.32 0.01
N GLU A 46 14.00 7.48 0.70
CA GLU A 46 15.23 6.90 0.17
C GLU A 46 14.95 5.84 -0.91
N ASN A 47 13.74 5.27 -0.97
CA ASN A 47 13.37 4.34 -2.03
C ASN A 47 13.37 5.01 -3.42
N TRP A 48 13.24 6.34 -3.50
CA TRP A 48 13.39 7.09 -4.75
C TRP A 48 14.79 7.00 -5.36
N ASN A 49 15.82 6.69 -4.56
CA ASN A 49 17.19 6.53 -5.04
C ASN A 49 17.47 5.14 -5.66
N ARG A 50 16.45 4.27 -5.73
CA ARG A 50 16.56 2.94 -6.34
C ARG A 50 16.37 3.00 -7.85
N PRO A 51 16.78 1.95 -8.59
CA PRO A 51 16.53 1.89 -10.04
C PRO A 51 15.05 2.07 -10.39
N ALA A 52 14.77 2.85 -11.42
CA ALA A 52 13.41 3.25 -11.80
C ALA A 52 12.45 2.05 -11.97
N GLN A 53 12.92 0.94 -12.53
CA GLN A 53 12.12 -0.28 -12.70
C GLN A 53 11.66 -0.89 -11.37
N GLU A 54 12.47 -0.80 -10.32
CA GLU A 54 12.09 -1.28 -8.99
C GLU A 54 11.05 -0.37 -8.35
N VAL A 55 11.21 0.95 -8.52
CA VAL A 55 10.23 1.94 -8.07
C VAL A 55 8.90 1.74 -8.78
N SER A 56 8.89 1.58 -10.11
CA SER A 56 7.68 1.32 -10.90
C SER A 56 6.96 0.05 -10.46
N ALA A 57 7.67 -1.06 -10.26
CA ALA A 57 7.07 -2.32 -9.79
C ALA A 57 6.44 -2.18 -8.39
N LEU A 58 7.09 -1.42 -7.49
CA LEU A 58 6.54 -1.10 -6.17
C LEU A 58 5.26 -0.25 -6.28
N MET A 59 5.24 0.73 -7.18
CA MET A 59 4.07 1.58 -7.41
C MET A 59 2.89 0.79 -7.98
N GLU A 60 3.14 -0.11 -8.94
CA GLU A 60 2.10 -0.99 -9.49
C GLU A 60 1.49 -1.90 -8.42
N LEU A 61 2.31 -2.45 -7.51
CA LEU A 61 1.81 -3.21 -6.37
C LEU A 61 0.94 -2.36 -5.46
N PHE A 62 1.39 -1.14 -5.14
CA PHE A 62 0.64 -0.23 -4.27
C PHE A 62 -0.73 0.08 -4.89
N VAL A 63 -0.75 0.37 -6.19
CA VAL A 63 -1.97 0.60 -6.97
C VAL A 63 -2.90 -0.62 -6.91
N TRP A 64 -2.39 -1.83 -7.17
CA TRP A 64 -3.17 -3.06 -7.18
C TRP A 64 -3.76 -3.38 -5.81
N ALA A 65 -2.97 -3.22 -4.75
CA ALA A 65 -3.41 -3.44 -3.38
C ALA A 65 -4.50 -2.43 -2.99
N LEU A 66 -4.30 -1.16 -3.33
CA LEU A 66 -5.25 -0.09 -3.05
C LEU A 66 -6.61 -0.35 -3.74
N ASP A 67 -6.61 -0.75 -5.02
CA ASP A 67 -7.85 -1.09 -5.72
C ASP A 67 -8.59 -2.29 -5.15
N SER A 68 -7.83 -3.35 -4.86
CA SER A 68 -8.40 -4.64 -4.43
C SER A 68 -8.94 -4.55 -3.01
N GLU A 69 -8.33 -3.73 -2.18
CA GLU A 69 -8.65 -3.66 -0.75
C GLU A 69 -9.54 -2.47 -0.40
N VAL A 70 -9.55 -1.35 -1.13
CA VAL A 70 -10.36 -0.17 -0.74
C VAL A 70 -11.85 -0.48 -0.60
N LYS A 71 -12.41 -1.30 -1.50
CA LYS A 71 -13.80 -1.75 -1.39
C LYS A 71 -14.01 -2.60 -0.14
N SER A 72 -13.02 -3.39 0.25
CA SER A 72 -13.06 -4.18 1.48
C SER A 72 -12.98 -3.27 2.71
N LEU A 73 -12.08 -2.29 2.73
CA LEU A 73 -11.96 -1.31 3.81
C LEU A 73 -13.28 -0.57 4.04
N HIS A 74 -13.88 -0.05 2.95
CA HIS A 74 -15.17 0.62 3.00
C HIS A 74 -16.27 -0.28 3.59
N ARG A 75 -16.38 -1.54 3.15
CA ARG A 75 -17.36 -2.49 3.70
C ARG A 75 -17.19 -2.81 5.19
N HIS A 76 -15.96 -2.65 5.72
CA HIS A 76 -15.67 -2.89 7.13
C HIS A 76 -15.58 -1.58 7.94
N ASN A 77 -16.09 -0.46 7.40
CA ASN A 77 -16.03 0.86 8.02
C ASN A 77 -14.60 1.30 8.41
N VAL A 78 -13.59 0.86 7.65
CA VAL A 78 -12.20 1.25 7.85
C VAL A 78 -11.88 2.46 6.97
N ARG A 79 -11.42 3.55 7.60
CA ARG A 79 -10.97 4.76 6.91
C ARG A 79 -9.52 4.60 6.44
N LEU A 80 -9.28 4.81 5.14
CA LEU A 80 -7.93 4.88 4.57
C LEU A 80 -7.43 6.33 4.56
N ARG A 81 -6.17 6.52 4.96
CA ARG A 81 -5.41 7.75 4.71
C ARG A 81 -4.00 7.43 4.25
N ILE A 82 -3.50 8.17 3.27
CA ILE A 82 -2.12 8.13 2.80
C ILE A 82 -1.37 9.30 3.42
N ILE A 83 -0.29 8.99 4.14
CA ILE A 83 0.53 9.97 4.84
C ILE A 83 1.86 10.10 4.10
N GLY A 84 2.27 11.33 3.76
CA GLY A 84 3.54 11.64 3.11
C GLY A 84 3.40 12.44 1.82
N ASP A 85 4.52 12.65 1.13
CA ASP A 85 4.57 13.37 -0.15
C ASP A 85 4.17 12.45 -1.32
N ILE A 86 2.94 12.66 -1.80
CA ILE A 86 2.39 11.93 -2.96
C ILE A 86 2.67 12.62 -4.31
N SER A 87 3.28 13.82 -4.31
CA SER A 87 3.51 14.60 -5.54
C SER A 87 4.43 13.88 -6.53
N ARG A 88 5.31 13.02 -6.01
CA ARG A 88 6.23 12.19 -6.78
C ARG A 88 5.54 11.01 -7.49
N PHE A 89 4.29 10.71 -7.16
CA PHE A 89 3.51 9.74 -7.93
C PHE A 89 2.96 10.38 -9.20
N ASN A 90 2.76 9.57 -10.25
CA ASN A 90 2.08 10.07 -11.43
C ASN A 90 0.63 10.50 -11.10
N SER A 91 0.08 11.41 -11.91
CA SER A 91 -1.24 12.00 -11.72
C SER A 91 -2.36 10.95 -11.57
N ARG A 92 -2.25 9.85 -12.33
CA ARG A 92 -3.20 8.74 -12.25
C ARG A 92 -3.22 8.12 -10.86
N LEU A 93 -2.07 7.83 -10.25
CA LEU A 93 -2.00 7.25 -8.91
C LEU A 93 -2.47 8.26 -7.84
N GLN A 94 -2.08 9.53 -7.95
CA GLN A 94 -2.58 10.56 -7.03
C GLN A 94 -4.11 10.64 -7.03
N GLU A 95 -4.74 10.57 -8.21
CA GLU A 95 -6.20 10.57 -8.32
C GLU A 95 -6.84 9.34 -7.68
N ARG A 96 -6.21 8.17 -7.82
CA ARG A 96 -6.71 6.93 -7.19
C ARG A 96 -6.62 6.97 -5.67
N ILE A 97 -5.54 7.55 -5.14
CA ILE A 97 -5.39 7.81 -3.71
C ILE A 97 -6.56 8.68 -3.23
N ARG A 98 -6.77 9.84 -3.87
CA ARG A 98 -7.87 10.76 -3.51
C ARG A 98 -9.23 10.08 -3.51
N LYS A 99 -9.54 9.33 -4.58
CA LYS A 99 -10.80 8.58 -4.69
C LYS A 99 -10.98 7.55 -3.58
N SER A 100 -9.88 6.90 -3.17
CA SER A 100 -9.91 5.86 -2.14
C SER A 100 -10.07 6.42 -0.74
N GLU A 101 -9.40 7.54 -0.45
CA GLU A 101 -9.58 8.28 0.80
C GLU A 101 -11.00 8.86 0.90
N ALA A 102 -11.55 9.37 -0.21
CA ALA A 102 -12.93 9.87 -0.25
C ALA A 102 -13.95 8.75 -0.05
N LEU A 103 -13.78 7.59 -0.72
CA LEU A 103 -14.68 6.45 -0.59
C LEU A 103 -14.74 5.89 0.85
N THR A 104 -13.61 5.92 1.55
CA THR A 104 -13.51 5.39 2.92
C THR A 104 -13.62 6.48 3.99
N GLY A 105 -13.77 7.74 3.58
CA GLY A 105 -13.97 8.87 4.46
C GLY A 105 -15.41 8.94 4.99
N PRO A 106 -15.61 9.62 6.14
CA PRO A 106 -16.95 9.99 6.61
C PRO A 106 -17.65 10.96 5.65
#